data_AF-A0A7C4ZWP1-F1
#
_entry.id   AF-A0A7C4ZWP1-F1
#
_cell.length_a   1.000
_cell.length_b   1.000
_cell.length_c   1.000
_cell.angle_alpha   90.00
_cell.angle_beta   90.00
_cell.angle_gamma   90.00
#
_symmetry.space_group_name_H-M   'P 1'
#
loop_
_entity.id
_entity.type
_entity.pdbx_description
1 polymer ?
#
loop_
_entity_poly.entity_id
_entity_poly.type
_entity_poly.pdbx_seq_one_letter_code
_entity_poly.pdbx_strand_id
1 'polypeptide(L)'
;MARKQKKLTRKQRLQQQEAVALPRQARGWVSPNEKAKQRQELVEDMAPLLAIVETGAGSEEENLFFLLADSGDLIEEPEFEAIFAEPLITLPTYISVAEKLGFPSPDDLFNLPEEEQGEKKAEIMEETTRRLLTDELRQEILTALNGLRLRWKKEGQRPEAARAAGLQLILNDRKSKGLWSTIGLVQAIVLRSLEAGFELLGATMDEEAGEADEDRPLSDLYKRLNDPAITGKLEQAIKKVPGLENYLDKQVDKLWDEAEEALFRGELNLGLFTTEELEAGAKIFNRVMRGQTDGEATADSTKEQTQNLYVQLNAYLAGLFTPERLEQLRARLQTILEEGGYPGRYTSYVRMMAEAMTEEDAAENERPFLLKTLLGELQTTPIDEADDEEGEEEQ
;
A
#
# COMPACT_ATOMS: atom_id res chain seq x y z
N MET A 1 23.10 -2.53 49.79
CA MET A 1 23.85 -3.45 48.90
C MET A 1 23.74 -2.95 47.47
N ALA A 2 24.86 -2.56 46.85
CA ALA A 2 24.89 -2.01 45.50
C ALA A 2 24.67 -3.11 44.45
N ARG A 3 23.58 -3.02 43.66
CA ARG A 3 23.32 -3.91 42.53
C ARG A 3 24.39 -3.69 41.45
N LYS A 4 25.28 -4.66 41.28
CA LYS A 4 26.25 -4.69 40.17
C LYS A 4 25.47 -4.86 38.86
N GLN A 5 25.32 -3.79 38.08
CA GLN A 5 24.87 -3.88 36.69
C GLN A 5 25.90 -4.68 35.89
N LYS A 6 25.53 -5.88 35.44
CA LYS A 6 26.34 -6.69 34.52
C LYS A 6 26.51 -5.89 33.21
N LYS A 7 27.74 -5.50 32.89
CA LYS A 7 28.07 -4.87 31.61
C LYS A 7 27.82 -5.89 30.49
N LEU A 8 26.83 -5.62 29.65
CA LEU A 8 26.57 -6.37 28.41
C LEU A 8 27.85 -6.46 27.57
N THR A 9 28.17 -7.67 27.12
CA THR A 9 29.32 -7.91 26.26
C THR A 9 29.11 -7.28 24.88
N ARG A 10 30.19 -6.96 24.16
CA ARG A 10 30.14 -6.32 22.82
C ARG A 10 29.25 -7.11 21.84
N LYS A 11 29.26 -8.45 21.93
CA LYS A 11 28.45 -9.34 21.11
C LYS A 11 26.96 -9.25 21.45
N GLN A 12 26.61 -9.16 22.73
CA GLN A 12 25.22 -8.96 23.18
C GLN A 12 24.69 -7.58 22.81
N ARG A 13 25.54 -6.54 22.81
CA ARG A 13 25.14 -5.19 22.34
C ARG A 13 24.85 -5.15 20.84
N LEU A 14 25.63 -5.86 20.03
CA LEU A 14 25.40 -5.98 18.58
C LEU A 14 24.10 -6.73 18.28
N GLN A 15 23.85 -7.85 18.95
CA GLN A 15 22.59 -8.59 18.78
C GLN A 15 21.37 -7.80 19.26
N GLN A 16 21.47 -7.02 20.34
CA GLN A 16 20.38 -6.11 20.74
C GLN A 16 20.16 -4.97 19.76
N GLN A 17 21.22 -4.47 19.10
CA GLN A 17 21.09 -3.47 18.06
C GLN A 17 20.46 -4.04 16.79
N GLU A 18 20.86 -5.24 16.36
CA GLU A 18 20.25 -5.95 15.22
C GLU A 18 18.77 -6.31 15.48
N ALA A 19 18.45 -6.82 16.67
CA ALA A 19 17.08 -7.19 17.05
C ALA A 19 16.12 -5.99 17.12
N VAL A 20 16.66 -4.79 17.39
CA VAL A 20 15.90 -3.54 17.37
C VAL A 20 15.89 -2.89 15.98
N ALA A 21 16.92 -3.12 15.16
CA ALA A 21 17.05 -2.57 13.81
C ALA A 21 16.13 -3.25 12.79
N LEU A 22 15.95 -4.58 12.88
CA LEU A 22 15.10 -5.36 11.98
C LEU A 22 13.63 -4.91 11.93
N PRO A 23 12.91 -4.77 13.06
CA PRO A 23 11.54 -4.26 13.04
C PRO A 23 11.45 -2.76 12.72
N ARG A 24 12.55 -2.01 12.86
CA ARG A 24 12.63 -0.58 12.53
C ARG A 24 12.83 -0.35 11.02
N GLN A 25 13.65 -1.16 10.36
CA GLN A 25 13.82 -1.13 8.90
C GLN A 25 12.54 -1.56 8.17
N ALA A 26 11.82 -2.56 8.70
CA ALA A 26 10.50 -2.95 8.17
C ALA A 26 9.45 -1.82 8.26
N ARG A 27 9.66 -0.81 9.12
CA ARG A 27 8.81 0.38 9.26
C ARG A 27 9.43 1.64 8.61
N GLY A 28 10.42 1.49 7.73
CA GLY A 28 11.06 2.60 7.04
C GLY A 28 11.88 3.55 7.95
N TRP A 29 12.24 3.12 9.16
CA TRP A 29 13.07 3.94 10.05
C TRP A 29 14.54 3.92 9.59
N VAL A 30 15.02 5.08 9.15
CA VAL A 30 16.43 5.32 8.82
C VAL A 30 17.09 6.06 9.97
N SER A 31 18.23 5.55 10.47
CA SER A 31 18.92 6.19 11.60
C SER A 31 19.41 7.60 11.23
N PRO A 32 19.53 8.53 12.19
CA PRO A 32 20.06 9.87 11.90
C PRO A 32 21.44 9.85 11.22
N ASN A 33 22.29 8.87 11.56
CA ASN A 33 23.61 8.71 10.95
C ASN A 33 23.52 8.22 9.51
N GLU A 34 22.61 7.29 9.20
CA GLU A 34 22.36 6.87 7.82
C GLU A 34 21.76 8.00 6.99
N LYS A 35 20.83 8.80 7.55
CA LYS A 35 20.30 10.00 6.88
C LYS A 35 21.40 11.01 6.58
N ALA A 36 22.30 11.24 7.53
CA ALA A 36 23.44 12.14 7.32
C ALA A 36 24.39 11.63 6.24
N LYS A 37 24.67 10.33 6.23
CA LYS A 37 25.49 9.68 5.20
C LYS A 37 24.84 9.75 3.83
N GLN A 38 23.55 9.42 3.72
CA GLN A 38 22.79 9.54 2.48
C GLN A 38 22.81 10.98 1.95
N ARG A 39 22.60 11.97 2.82
CA ARG A 39 22.68 13.38 2.42
C ARG A 39 24.07 13.76 1.91
N GLN A 40 25.13 13.27 2.56
CA GLN A 40 26.49 13.52 2.09
C GLN A 40 26.73 12.88 0.71
N GLU A 41 26.32 11.63 0.51
CA GLU A 41 26.41 10.95 -0.79
C GLU A 41 25.65 11.71 -1.90
N LEU A 42 24.47 12.25 -1.60
CA LEU A 42 23.71 13.07 -2.55
C LEU A 42 24.44 14.37 -2.91
N VAL A 43 25.05 15.04 -1.94
CA VAL A 43 25.82 16.27 -2.19
C VAL A 43 27.05 15.97 -3.04
N GLU A 44 27.76 14.87 -2.76
CA GLU A 44 28.90 14.43 -3.55
C GLU A 44 28.50 14.10 -5.00
N ASP A 45 27.36 13.42 -5.18
CA ASP A 45 26.84 13.08 -6.51
C ASP A 45 26.29 14.27 -7.28
N MET A 46 25.86 15.33 -6.60
CA MET A 46 25.36 16.57 -7.22
C MET A 46 26.49 17.48 -7.72
N ALA A 47 27.74 17.25 -7.32
CA ALA A 47 28.89 18.09 -7.70
C ALA A 47 29.01 18.37 -9.22
N PRO A 48 28.80 17.40 -10.13
CA PRO A 48 28.82 17.66 -11.58
C PRO A 48 27.75 18.67 -12.03
N LEU A 49 26.62 18.73 -11.34
CA LEU A 49 25.49 19.60 -11.68
C LEU A 49 25.73 21.03 -11.18
N LEU A 50 26.37 21.21 -10.02
CA LEU A 50 26.76 22.53 -9.51
C LEU A 50 27.68 23.26 -10.50
N ALA A 51 28.62 22.55 -11.12
CA ALA A 51 29.50 23.13 -12.13
C ALA A 51 28.76 23.65 -13.39
N ILE A 52 27.59 23.07 -13.70
CA ILE A 52 26.73 23.53 -14.81
C ILE A 52 25.94 24.75 -14.36
N VAL A 53 25.35 24.70 -13.16
CA VAL A 53 24.53 25.76 -12.56
C VAL A 53 25.31 27.06 -12.35
N GLU A 54 26.59 26.97 -11.96
CA GLU A 54 27.50 28.12 -11.79
C GLU A 54 27.76 28.90 -13.08
N THR A 55 27.52 28.30 -14.25
CA THR A 55 27.76 28.95 -15.56
C THR A 55 26.53 29.65 -16.14
N GLY A 56 25.36 29.49 -15.52
CA GLY A 56 24.10 30.06 -16.00
C GLY A 56 23.89 31.53 -15.63
N ALA A 57 23.07 32.24 -16.42
CA ALA A 57 22.64 33.60 -16.10
C ALA A 57 21.47 33.55 -15.11
N GLY A 58 21.75 33.67 -13.80
CA GLY A 58 20.74 33.59 -12.74
C GLY A 58 21.39 33.31 -11.39
N SER A 59 20.57 33.22 -10.33
CA SER A 59 21.06 32.66 -9.07
C SER A 59 21.22 31.14 -9.18
N GLU A 60 22.18 30.55 -8.45
CA GLU A 60 22.39 29.10 -8.46
C GLU A 60 21.12 28.32 -8.07
N GLU A 61 20.36 28.85 -7.10
CA GLU A 61 19.10 28.26 -6.63
C GLU A 61 18.03 28.28 -7.72
N GLU A 62 17.96 29.35 -8.52
CA GLU A 62 16.98 29.51 -9.60
C GLU A 62 17.31 28.61 -10.80
N ASN A 63 18.58 28.57 -11.21
CA ASN A 63 19.05 27.67 -12.27
C ASN A 63 18.85 26.19 -11.89
N LEU A 64 19.13 25.85 -10.62
CA LEU A 64 18.85 24.53 -10.08
C LEU A 64 17.34 24.25 -10.10
N PHE A 65 16.51 25.19 -9.67
CA PHE A 65 15.06 25.03 -9.70
C PHE A 65 14.53 24.79 -11.11
N PHE A 66 14.94 25.57 -12.12
CA PHE A 66 14.47 25.38 -13.50
C PHE A 66 14.86 24.02 -14.07
N LEU A 67 16.09 23.56 -13.84
CA LEU A 67 16.55 22.25 -14.28
C LEU A 67 15.73 21.09 -13.66
N LEU A 68 15.20 21.31 -12.46
CA LEU A 68 14.39 20.33 -11.73
C LEU A 68 12.89 20.48 -12.06
N ALA A 69 12.43 21.69 -12.36
CA ALA A 69 11.09 21.92 -12.90
C ALA A 69 10.94 21.22 -14.26
N ASP A 70 11.99 21.18 -15.07
CA ASP A 70 12.03 20.48 -16.36
C ASP A 70 12.29 18.96 -16.23
N SER A 71 12.01 18.34 -15.07
CA SER A 71 12.26 16.90 -14.81
C SER A 71 11.17 15.94 -15.29
N GLY A 72 10.23 16.42 -16.10
CA GLY A 72 9.09 15.63 -16.57
C GLY A 72 9.49 14.40 -17.38
N ASP A 73 10.59 14.49 -18.13
CA ASP A 73 11.16 13.41 -18.94
C ASP A 73 11.55 12.16 -18.13
N LEU A 74 11.88 12.33 -16.84
CA LEU A 74 12.26 11.20 -15.98
C LEU A 74 11.13 10.18 -15.77
N ILE A 75 9.88 10.55 -16.09
CA ILE A 75 8.72 9.66 -16.00
C ILE A 75 8.85 8.43 -16.91
N GLU A 76 9.65 8.54 -17.97
CA GLU A 76 9.89 7.48 -18.96
C GLU A 76 10.88 6.42 -18.46
N GLU A 77 11.57 6.67 -17.34
CA GLU A 77 12.52 5.74 -16.76
C GLU A 77 11.80 4.57 -16.05
N PRO A 78 12.34 3.34 -16.11
CA PRO A 78 11.69 2.14 -15.59
C PRO A 78 11.39 2.20 -14.08
N GLU A 79 12.18 2.94 -13.29
CA GLU A 79 11.92 3.12 -11.86
C GLU A 79 10.61 3.86 -11.56
N PHE A 80 10.09 4.64 -12.51
CA PHE A 80 8.85 5.38 -12.36
C PHE A 80 7.66 4.73 -13.05
N GLU A 81 7.85 3.66 -13.83
CA GLU A 81 6.80 3.04 -14.64
C GLU A 81 5.52 2.77 -13.84
N ALA A 82 5.64 2.21 -12.64
CA ALA A 82 4.51 1.79 -11.81
C ALA A 82 4.13 2.79 -10.69
N ILE A 83 4.55 4.06 -10.77
CA ILE A 83 4.25 5.07 -9.73
C ILE A 83 3.08 5.94 -10.18
N PHE A 84 1.95 5.87 -9.50
CA PHE A 84 0.77 6.66 -9.84
C PHE A 84 0.24 7.37 -8.59
N ALA A 85 -0.33 8.56 -8.79
CA ALA A 85 -1.38 9.01 -7.90
C ALA A 85 -2.62 8.15 -8.18
N GLU A 86 -3.44 7.85 -7.17
CA GLU A 86 -4.55 6.92 -7.33
C GLU A 86 -5.46 7.35 -8.50
N PRO A 87 -5.52 6.60 -9.62
CA PRO A 87 -6.11 7.10 -10.86
C PRO A 87 -7.59 7.49 -10.74
N LEU A 88 -8.36 6.70 -9.97
CA LEU A 88 -9.79 6.92 -9.76
C LEU A 88 -10.09 8.11 -8.84
N ILE A 89 -9.13 8.55 -8.02
CA ILE A 89 -9.24 9.78 -7.20
C ILE A 89 -8.67 10.98 -7.96
N THR A 90 -7.71 10.75 -8.83
CA THR A 90 -6.97 11.80 -9.55
C THR A 90 -7.90 12.61 -10.45
N LEU A 91 -8.77 11.96 -11.24
CA LEU A 91 -9.72 12.66 -12.10
C LEU A 91 -10.74 13.52 -11.32
N PRO A 92 -11.51 13.00 -10.34
CA PRO A 92 -12.46 13.84 -9.60
C PRO A 92 -11.76 14.95 -8.82
N THR A 93 -10.52 14.74 -8.37
CA THR A 93 -9.71 15.80 -7.74
C THR A 93 -9.37 16.91 -8.75
N TYR A 94 -8.97 16.56 -9.97
CA TYR A 94 -8.71 17.52 -11.04
C TYR A 94 -9.95 18.33 -11.39
N ILE A 95 -11.09 17.66 -11.62
CA ILE A 95 -12.38 18.31 -11.91
C ILE A 95 -12.76 19.28 -10.78
N SER A 96 -12.70 18.82 -9.52
CA SER A 96 -13.03 19.66 -8.36
C SER A 96 -12.09 20.86 -8.19
N VAL A 97 -10.83 20.76 -8.60
CA VAL A 97 -9.89 21.90 -8.59
C VAL A 97 -10.25 22.88 -9.70
N ALA A 98 -10.49 22.40 -10.92
CA ALA A 98 -10.89 23.23 -12.05
C ALA A 98 -12.18 24.01 -11.74
N GLU A 99 -13.21 23.34 -11.21
CA GLU A 99 -14.46 23.96 -10.76
C GLU A 99 -14.24 25.07 -9.74
N LYS A 100 -13.41 24.82 -8.72
CA LYS A 100 -13.10 25.81 -7.67
C LYS A 100 -12.35 27.03 -8.21
N LEU A 101 -11.58 26.85 -9.28
CA LEU A 101 -10.87 27.93 -9.97
C LEU A 101 -11.72 28.64 -11.02
N GLY A 102 -13.00 28.27 -11.16
CA GLY A 102 -13.97 28.92 -12.05
C GLY A 102 -14.10 28.28 -13.43
N PHE A 103 -13.63 27.03 -13.59
CA PHE A 103 -13.68 26.26 -14.84
C PHE A 103 -14.50 24.98 -14.67
N PRO A 104 -15.84 25.08 -14.55
CA PRO A 104 -16.71 23.92 -14.36
C PRO A 104 -16.80 23.00 -15.59
N SER A 105 -16.52 23.50 -16.80
CA SER A 105 -16.46 22.70 -18.02
C SER A 105 -15.04 22.67 -18.60
N PRO A 106 -14.60 21.55 -19.21
CA PRO A 106 -13.37 21.52 -20.01
C PRO A 106 -13.30 22.62 -21.06
N ASP A 107 -14.45 23.00 -21.65
CA ASP A 107 -14.56 24.04 -22.68
C ASP A 107 -14.20 25.44 -22.14
N ASP A 108 -14.37 25.68 -20.85
CA ASP A 108 -14.11 27.00 -20.25
C ASP A 108 -12.62 27.37 -20.35
N LEU A 109 -11.73 26.38 -20.27
CA LEU A 109 -10.29 26.58 -20.48
C LEU A 109 -9.97 26.86 -21.94
N PHE A 110 -10.64 26.21 -22.90
CA PHE A 110 -10.39 26.43 -24.33
C PHE A 110 -10.89 27.79 -24.84
N ASN A 111 -11.82 28.42 -24.11
CA ASN A 111 -12.34 29.74 -24.42
C ASN A 111 -11.43 30.89 -23.97
N LEU A 112 -10.39 30.61 -23.19
CA LEU A 112 -9.40 31.61 -22.79
C LEU A 112 -8.42 31.93 -23.93
N PRO A 113 -7.79 33.13 -23.93
CA PRO A 113 -6.63 33.41 -24.78
C PRO A 113 -5.52 32.37 -24.57
N GLU A 114 -4.84 31.95 -25.65
CA GLU A 114 -3.80 30.89 -25.61
C GLU A 114 -2.71 31.17 -24.55
N GLU A 115 -2.33 32.44 -24.37
CA GLU A 115 -1.35 32.87 -23.35
C GLU A 115 -1.84 32.64 -21.92
N GLU A 116 -3.14 32.78 -21.65
CA GLU A 116 -3.76 32.57 -20.33
C GLU A 116 -4.09 31.08 -20.08
N GLN A 117 -4.30 30.30 -21.16
CA GLN A 117 -4.57 28.87 -21.05
C GLN A 117 -3.42 28.11 -20.36
N GLY A 118 -2.18 28.44 -20.72
CA GLY A 118 -0.99 27.80 -20.14
C GLY A 118 -0.89 28.04 -18.64
N GLU A 119 -1.07 29.30 -18.21
CA GLU A 119 -1.01 29.68 -16.79
C GLU A 119 -2.12 29.00 -15.98
N LYS A 120 -3.36 28.98 -16.49
CA LYS A 120 -4.48 28.37 -15.78
C LYS A 120 -4.41 26.86 -15.72
N LYS A 121 -3.94 26.20 -16.78
CA LYS A 121 -3.65 24.76 -16.76
C LYS A 121 -2.57 24.43 -15.72
N ALA A 122 -1.50 25.24 -15.65
CA ALA A 122 -0.45 25.06 -14.65
C ALA A 122 -0.98 25.26 -13.22
N GLU A 123 -1.83 26.26 -12.98
CA GLU A 123 -2.46 26.52 -11.67
C GLU A 123 -3.35 25.36 -11.21
N ILE A 124 -4.20 24.84 -12.10
CA ILE A 124 -5.03 23.66 -11.83
C ILE A 124 -4.14 22.46 -11.51
N MET A 125 -3.14 22.17 -12.36
CA MET A 125 -2.25 21.03 -12.18
C MET A 125 -1.44 21.12 -10.88
N GLU A 126 -0.96 22.31 -10.51
CA GLU A 126 -0.23 22.50 -9.27
C GLU A 126 -1.11 22.20 -8.04
N GLU A 127 -2.32 22.75 -7.99
CA GLU A 127 -3.24 22.54 -6.88
C GLU A 127 -3.77 21.10 -6.83
N THR A 128 -4.05 20.47 -7.98
CA THR A 128 -4.39 19.05 -8.06
C THR A 128 -3.25 18.18 -7.54
N THR A 129 -2.03 18.43 -7.99
CA THR A 129 -0.83 17.71 -7.53
C THR A 129 -0.65 17.86 -6.02
N ARG A 130 -0.81 19.08 -5.50
CA ARG A 130 -0.70 19.37 -4.07
C ARG A 130 -1.68 18.54 -3.23
N ARG A 131 -2.92 18.35 -3.72
CA ARG A 131 -3.94 17.54 -3.04
C ARG A 131 -3.70 16.03 -3.12
N LEU A 132 -3.12 15.56 -4.22
CA LEU A 132 -2.87 14.14 -4.47
C LEU A 132 -1.57 13.63 -3.83
N LEU A 133 -0.66 14.52 -3.44
CA LEU A 133 0.62 14.16 -2.83
C LEU A 133 0.47 13.66 -1.38
N THR A 134 0.29 12.36 -1.24
CA THR A 134 0.37 11.62 0.02
C THR A 134 1.83 11.44 0.47
N ASP A 135 2.04 11.09 1.75
CA ASP A 135 3.39 10.79 2.22
C ASP A 135 3.95 9.50 1.59
N GLU A 136 3.08 8.53 1.29
CA GLU A 136 3.38 7.30 0.58
C GLU A 136 3.90 7.59 -0.82
N LEU A 137 3.16 8.37 -1.62
CA LEU A 137 3.56 8.74 -2.98
C LEU A 137 4.88 9.51 -2.98
N ARG A 138 5.10 10.40 -2.00
CA ARG A 138 6.40 11.08 -1.83
C ARG A 138 7.54 10.09 -1.60
N GLN A 139 7.33 9.08 -0.75
CA GLN A 139 8.35 8.06 -0.49
C GLN A 139 8.63 7.18 -1.70
N GLU A 140 7.61 6.81 -2.46
CA GLU A 140 7.78 6.05 -3.71
C GLU A 140 8.63 6.80 -4.72
N ILE A 141 8.33 8.09 -4.95
CA ILE A 141 9.09 8.97 -5.84
C ILE A 141 10.56 9.07 -5.38
N LEU A 142 10.79 9.29 -4.08
CA LEU A 142 12.16 9.38 -3.54
C LEU A 142 12.93 8.07 -3.68
N THR A 143 12.24 6.94 -3.51
CA THR A 143 12.82 5.60 -3.67
C THR A 143 13.18 5.31 -5.12
N ALA A 144 12.30 5.64 -6.06
CA ALA A 144 12.56 5.51 -7.50
C ALA A 144 13.71 6.41 -7.95
N LEU A 145 13.74 7.67 -7.52
CA LEU A 145 14.89 8.55 -7.77
C LEU A 145 16.21 7.97 -7.24
N ASN A 146 16.17 7.22 -6.13
CA ASN A 146 17.37 6.61 -5.57
C ASN A 146 17.82 5.44 -6.43
N GLY A 147 16.87 4.61 -6.88
CA GLY A 147 17.10 3.52 -7.82
C GLY A 147 17.74 4.04 -9.11
N LEU A 148 17.11 5.06 -9.72
CA LEU A 148 17.56 5.72 -10.94
C LEU A 148 18.98 6.27 -10.79
N ARG A 149 19.24 7.06 -9.73
CA ARG A 149 20.57 7.60 -9.42
C ARG A 149 21.62 6.49 -9.33
N LEU A 150 21.33 5.41 -8.60
CA LEU A 150 22.27 4.31 -8.41
C LEU A 150 22.51 3.54 -9.71
N ARG A 151 21.50 3.37 -10.56
CA ARG A 151 21.65 2.75 -11.89
C ARG A 151 22.52 3.61 -12.80
N TRP A 152 22.21 4.89 -12.96
CA TRP A 152 23.01 5.81 -13.76
C TRP A 152 24.47 5.94 -13.29
N LYS A 153 24.72 5.89 -11.98
CA LYS A 153 26.10 5.81 -11.45
C LYS A 153 26.83 4.55 -11.91
N LYS A 154 26.15 3.40 -11.95
CA LYS A 154 26.74 2.13 -12.41
C LYS A 154 26.98 2.15 -13.93
N GLU A 155 26.08 2.79 -14.68
CA GLU A 155 26.17 2.94 -16.14
C GLU A 155 27.16 4.02 -16.59
N GLY A 156 27.65 4.85 -15.67
CA GLY A 156 28.60 5.93 -15.94
C GLY A 156 27.96 7.25 -16.40
N GLN A 157 26.63 7.35 -16.34
CA GLN A 157 25.84 8.55 -16.64
C GLN A 157 25.90 9.54 -15.48
N ARG A 158 27.05 10.18 -15.30
CA ARG A 158 27.33 11.05 -14.14
C ARG A 158 26.48 12.34 -14.11
N PRO A 159 26.30 13.08 -15.22
CA PRO A 159 25.43 14.26 -15.23
C PRO A 159 23.97 13.94 -14.85
N GLU A 160 23.44 12.84 -15.36
CA GLU A 160 22.07 12.39 -15.15
C GLU A 160 21.89 11.92 -13.69
N ALA A 161 22.84 11.14 -13.17
CA ALA A 161 22.88 10.78 -11.76
C ALA A 161 22.92 12.02 -10.84
N ALA A 162 23.64 13.07 -11.24
CA ALA A 162 23.70 14.33 -10.50
C ALA A 162 22.33 15.06 -10.49
N ARG A 163 21.59 15.02 -11.61
CA ARG A 163 20.22 15.55 -11.71
C ARG A 163 19.26 14.80 -10.78
N ALA A 164 19.29 13.48 -10.77
CA ALA A 164 18.51 12.67 -9.84
C ALA A 164 18.87 12.97 -8.37
N ALA A 165 20.17 13.11 -8.06
CA ALA A 165 20.62 13.48 -6.72
C ALA A 165 20.13 14.88 -6.29
N GLY A 166 20.15 15.85 -7.20
CA GLY A 166 19.62 17.20 -6.98
C GLY A 166 18.12 17.20 -6.67
N LEU A 167 17.31 16.45 -7.45
CA LEU A 167 15.89 16.26 -7.19
C LEU A 167 15.66 15.68 -5.80
N GLN A 168 16.37 14.60 -5.45
CA GLN A 168 16.22 13.97 -4.14
C GLN A 168 16.58 14.90 -2.99
N LEU A 169 17.61 15.73 -3.15
CA LEU A 169 18.04 16.65 -2.11
C LEU A 169 16.98 17.74 -1.85
N ILE A 170 16.42 18.31 -2.92
CA ILE A 170 15.36 19.33 -2.81
C ILE A 170 14.07 18.72 -2.27
N LEU A 171 13.63 17.57 -2.80
CA LEU A 171 12.40 16.92 -2.39
C LEU A 171 12.45 16.40 -0.94
N ASN A 172 13.64 16.04 -0.43
CA ASN A 172 13.84 15.66 0.97
C ASN A 172 13.92 16.84 1.95
N ASP A 173 14.10 18.08 1.48
CA ASP A 173 14.11 19.23 2.38
C ASP A 173 12.69 19.56 2.86
N ARG A 174 12.51 19.58 4.18
CA ARG A 174 11.24 19.95 4.82
C ARG A 174 10.80 21.36 4.45
N LYS A 175 11.74 22.27 4.16
CA LYS A 175 11.43 23.65 3.73
C LYS A 175 10.87 23.70 2.31
N SER A 176 11.15 22.68 1.51
CA SER A 176 10.79 22.58 0.10
C SER A 176 9.50 21.79 -0.13
N LYS A 177 8.73 21.48 0.92
CA LYS A 177 7.46 20.74 0.79
C LYS A 177 6.48 21.40 -0.19
N GLY A 178 6.46 22.73 -0.26
CA GLY A 178 5.61 23.48 -1.20
C GLY A 178 6.07 23.40 -2.66
N LEU A 179 7.31 22.98 -2.93
CA LEU A 179 7.86 22.88 -4.28
C LEU A 179 7.47 21.58 -4.97
N TRP A 180 7.01 20.56 -4.24
CA TRP A 180 6.67 19.27 -4.84
C TRP A 180 5.68 19.38 -6.00
N SER A 181 4.69 20.27 -5.90
CA SER A 181 3.67 20.47 -6.92
C SER A 181 4.17 21.19 -8.18
N THR A 182 5.36 21.79 -8.14
CA THR A 182 5.97 22.52 -9.26
C THR A 182 7.11 21.74 -9.93
N ILE A 183 7.48 20.57 -9.41
CA ILE A 183 8.49 19.70 -10.01
C ILE A 183 7.88 18.92 -11.17
N GLY A 184 8.49 19.01 -12.36
CA GLY A 184 8.00 18.39 -13.60
C GLY A 184 7.76 16.89 -13.49
N LEU A 185 8.68 16.14 -12.86
CA LEU A 185 8.49 14.70 -12.61
C LEU A 185 7.19 14.41 -11.85
N VAL A 186 6.90 15.21 -10.81
CA VAL A 186 5.71 15.00 -9.98
C VAL A 186 4.44 15.32 -10.78
N GLN A 187 4.46 16.42 -11.55
CA GLN A 187 3.35 16.76 -12.43
C GLN A 187 3.14 15.69 -13.52
N ALA A 188 4.21 15.15 -14.09
CA ALA A 188 4.16 14.07 -15.08
C ALA A 188 3.53 12.78 -14.51
N ILE A 189 3.84 12.42 -13.25
CA ILE A 189 3.17 11.32 -12.55
C ILE A 189 1.67 11.57 -12.44
N VAL A 190 1.25 12.77 -12.04
CA VAL A 190 -0.17 13.13 -11.92
C VAL A 190 -0.86 13.13 -13.28
N LEU A 191 -0.22 13.64 -14.34
CA LEU A 191 -0.76 13.61 -15.71
C LEU A 191 -0.97 12.19 -16.21
N ARG A 192 0.01 11.30 -16.04
CA ARG A 192 -0.15 9.88 -16.37
C ARG A 192 -1.27 9.23 -15.54
N SER A 193 -1.42 9.64 -14.29
CA SER A 193 -2.50 9.17 -13.42
C SER A 193 -3.88 9.67 -13.85
N LEU A 194 -3.96 10.88 -14.41
CA LEU A 194 -5.18 11.39 -15.05
C LEU A 194 -5.53 10.58 -16.30
N GLU A 195 -4.55 10.31 -17.16
CA GLU A 195 -4.73 9.47 -18.34
C GLU A 195 -5.24 8.06 -17.96
N ALA A 196 -4.62 7.43 -16.96
CA ALA A 196 -5.09 6.17 -16.39
C ALA A 196 -6.53 6.27 -15.87
N GLY A 197 -6.86 7.35 -15.16
CA GLY A 197 -8.21 7.59 -14.64
C GLY A 197 -9.26 7.69 -15.76
N PHE A 198 -8.94 8.41 -16.84
CA PHE A 198 -9.82 8.52 -18.01
C PHE A 198 -10.01 7.19 -18.73
N GLU A 199 -8.94 6.42 -18.96
CA GLU A 199 -9.03 5.12 -19.63
C GLU A 199 -9.82 4.10 -18.79
N LEU A 200 -9.59 4.05 -17.47
CA LEU A 200 -10.34 3.18 -16.57
C LEU A 200 -11.82 3.57 -16.50
N LEU A 201 -12.14 4.87 -16.39
CA LEU A 201 -13.53 5.31 -16.38
C LEU A 201 -14.21 5.05 -17.73
N GLY A 202 -13.55 5.37 -18.84
CA GLY A 202 -14.06 5.08 -20.18
C GLY A 202 -14.34 3.59 -20.42
N ALA A 203 -13.49 2.71 -19.89
CA ALA A 203 -13.70 1.26 -19.96
C ALA A 203 -14.91 0.79 -19.13
N THR A 204 -15.22 1.49 -18.04
CA THR A 204 -16.34 1.16 -17.13
C THR A 204 -17.63 1.92 -17.44
N MET A 205 -17.64 2.88 -18.37
CA MET A 205 -18.86 3.57 -18.79
C MET A 205 -19.51 2.84 -19.98
N ASP A 206 -20.81 2.56 -19.88
CA ASP A 206 -21.58 2.03 -21.01
C ASP A 206 -21.95 3.20 -21.91
N GLU A 207 -21.40 3.25 -23.13
CA GLU A 207 -21.79 4.23 -24.15
C GLU A 207 -23.29 4.18 -24.49
N GLU A 208 -23.99 3.08 -24.18
CA GLU A 208 -25.42 2.89 -24.44
C GLU A 208 -26.34 3.44 -23.34
N ALA A 209 -25.81 3.75 -22.14
CA ALA A 209 -26.62 4.32 -21.06
C ALA A 209 -26.62 5.85 -21.16
N GLY A 210 -27.50 6.39 -22.00
CA GLY A 210 -27.64 7.81 -22.31
C GLY A 210 -27.97 8.77 -21.16
N GLU A 211 -27.90 8.36 -19.90
CA GLU A 211 -27.95 9.23 -18.73
C GLU A 211 -26.98 8.66 -17.68
N ALA A 212 -25.96 9.45 -17.32
CA ALA A 212 -25.10 9.19 -16.19
C ALA A 212 -25.97 9.23 -14.92
N ASP A 213 -26.38 8.06 -14.48
CA ASP A 213 -27.17 7.89 -13.27
C ASP A 213 -26.21 8.00 -12.07
N GLU A 214 -26.01 9.23 -11.60
CA GLU A 214 -25.09 9.62 -10.53
C GLU A 214 -25.36 8.88 -9.19
N ASP A 215 -26.53 8.25 -9.04
CA ASP A 215 -26.95 7.53 -7.84
C ASP A 215 -26.75 6.01 -7.91
N ARG A 216 -26.09 5.46 -8.94
CA ARG A 216 -25.87 4.01 -9.02
C ARG A 216 -24.85 3.54 -7.98
N PRO A 217 -25.23 2.60 -7.09
CA PRO A 217 -24.32 2.11 -6.08
C PRO A 217 -23.16 1.33 -6.71
N LEU A 218 -21.96 1.46 -6.12
CA LEU A 218 -20.76 0.67 -6.47
C LEU A 218 -21.03 -0.85 -6.51
N SER A 219 -22.07 -1.33 -5.83
CA SER A 219 -22.52 -2.72 -5.90
C SER A 219 -22.88 -3.19 -7.33
N ASP A 220 -23.32 -2.29 -8.21
CA ASP A 220 -23.66 -2.62 -9.61
C ASP A 220 -22.44 -2.59 -10.56
N LEU A 221 -21.37 -1.85 -10.21
CA LEU A 221 -20.09 -1.92 -10.91
C LEU A 221 -19.54 -3.36 -10.92
N TYR A 222 -19.79 -4.12 -9.86
CA TYR A 222 -19.37 -5.51 -9.77
C TYR A 222 -20.12 -6.48 -10.69
N LYS A 223 -21.41 -6.28 -10.92
CA LYS A 223 -22.17 -7.10 -11.89
C LYS A 223 -21.65 -6.85 -13.31
N ARG A 224 -21.19 -5.63 -13.55
CA ARG A 224 -20.62 -5.15 -14.81
C ARG A 224 -19.20 -5.67 -15.04
N LEU A 225 -18.38 -5.82 -14.00
CA LEU A 225 -17.05 -6.44 -14.13
C LEU A 225 -17.09 -7.91 -14.57
N ASN A 226 -18.21 -8.61 -14.32
CA ASN A 226 -18.45 -9.97 -14.82
C ASN A 226 -18.92 -9.99 -16.29
N ASP A 227 -19.15 -8.82 -16.91
CA ASP A 227 -19.45 -8.72 -18.34
C ASP A 227 -18.14 -8.83 -19.14
N PRO A 228 -17.97 -9.86 -19.99
CA PRO A 228 -16.78 -10.03 -20.81
C PRO A 228 -16.44 -8.82 -21.70
N ALA A 229 -17.44 -8.01 -22.09
CA ALA A 229 -17.22 -6.79 -22.86
C ALA A 229 -16.51 -5.72 -22.03
N ILE A 230 -16.87 -5.57 -20.75
CA ILE A 230 -16.25 -4.60 -19.84
C ILE A 230 -14.87 -5.08 -19.43
N THR A 231 -14.71 -6.38 -19.14
CA THR A 231 -13.38 -6.96 -18.87
C THR A 231 -12.44 -6.74 -20.05
N GLY A 232 -12.91 -6.97 -21.29
CA GLY A 232 -12.12 -6.72 -22.49
C GLY A 232 -11.74 -5.25 -22.69
N LYS A 233 -12.63 -4.30 -22.36
CA LYS A 233 -12.32 -2.85 -22.38
C LYS A 233 -11.30 -2.47 -21.31
N LEU A 234 -11.41 -3.04 -20.11
CA LEU A 234 -10.46 -2.81 -19.02
C LEU A 234 -9.07 -3.33 -19.35
N GLU A 235 -8.96 -4.54 -19.91
CA GLU A 235 -7.67 -5.07 -20.38
C GLU A 235 -7.04 -4.17 -21.45
N GLN A 236 -7.85 -3.58 -22.34
CA GLN A 236 -7.36 -2.62 -23.33
C GLN A 236 -6.89 -1.32 -22.69
N ALA A 237 -7.65 -0.78 -21.72
CA ALA A 237 -7.25 0.40 -20.95
C ALA A 237 -5.92 0.18 -20.22
N ILE A 238 -5.76 -0.99 -19.56
CA ILE A 238 -4.54 -1.39 -18.88
C ILE A 238 -3.35 -1.46 -19.85
N LYS A 239 -3.54 -2.03 -21.04
CA LYS A 239 -2.48 -2.14 -22.06
C LYS A 239 -2.08 -0.81 -22.70
N LYS A 240 -2.98 0.17 -22.74
CA LYS A 240 -2.71 1.49 -23.33
C LYS A 240 -1.82 2.36 -22.46
N VAL A 241 -1.94 2.25 -21.14
CA VAL A 241 -1.23 3.11 -20.20
C VAL A 241 -0.02 2.37 -19.63
N PRO A 242 1.22 2.76 -19.99
CA PRO A 242 2.42 2.09 -19.53
C PRO A 242 2.50 2.05 -18.00
N GLY A 243 2.79 0.86 -17.45
CA GLY A 243 2.94 0.64 -16.02
C GLY A 243 1.65 0.56 -15.20
N LEU A 244 0.48 0.75 -15.82
CA LEU A 244 -0.80 0.66 -15.10
C LEU A 244 -1.06 -0.76 -14.57
N GLU A 245 -0.71 -1.80 -15.34
CA GLU A 245 -0.77 -3.20 -14.90
C GLU A 245 0.04 -3.42 -13.61
N ASN A 246 1.34 -3.08 -13.65
CA ASN A 246 2.24 -3.18 -12.50
C ASN A 246 1.76 -2.35 -11.29
N TYR A 247 1.12 -1.20 -11.53
CA TYR A 247 0.51 -0.41 -10.46
C TYR A 247 -0.67 -1.14 -9.82
N LEU A 248 -1.59 -1.66 -10.64
CA LEU A 248 -2.76 -2.39 -10.16
C LEU A 248 -2.35 -3.66 -9.40
N ASP A 249 -1.36 -4.41 -9.89
CA ASP A 249 -0.81 -5.56 -9.19
C ASP A 249 -0.28 -5.19 -7.79
N LYS A 250 0.47 -4.09 -7.68
CA LYS A 250 0.92 -3.57 -6.37
C LYS A 250 -0.25 -3.14 -5.47
N GLN A 251 -1.31 -2.56 -6.02
CA GLN A 251 -2.49 -2.22 -5.23
C GLN A 251 -3.21 -3.47 -4.73
N VAL A 252 -3.25 -4.53 -5.55
CA VAL A 252 -3.77 -5.83 -5.14
C VAL A 252 -2.93 -6.40 -4.00
N ASP A 253 -1.61 -6.50 -4.16
CA ASP A 253 -0.71 -7.00 -3.10
C ASP A 253 -0.86 -6.22 -1.79
N LYS A 254 -0.90 -4.89 -1.89
CA LYS A 254 -1.11 -4.02 -0.72
C LYS A 254 -2.47 -4.26 -0.06
N LEU A 255 -3.53 -4.40 -0.85
CA LEU A 255 -4.86 -4.72 -0.36
C LEU A 255 -4.87 -6.07 0.37
N TRP A 256 -4.18 -7.08 -0.17
CA TRP A 256 -4.01 -8.37 0.49
C TRP A 256 -3.31 -8.23 1.84
N ASP A 257 -2.15 -7.59 1.88
CA ASP A 257 -1.39 -7.38 3.12
C ASP A 257 -2.22 -6.65 4.19
N GLU A 258 -2.91 -5.57 3.80
CA GLU A 258 -3.74 -4.77 4.70
C GLU A 258 -4.97 -5.53 5.22
N ALA A 259 -5.62 -6.31 4.36
CA ALA A 259 -6.79 -7.09 4.73
C ALA A 259 -6.42 -8.29 5.60
N GLU A 260 -5.32 -8.99 5.29
CA GLU A 260 -4.80 -10.08 6.10
C GLU A 260 -4.38 -9.60 7.50
N GLU A 261 -3.76 -8.43 7.60
CA GLU A 261 -3.44 -7.82 8.88
C GLU A 261 -4.71 -7.43 9.65
N ALA A 262 -5.71 -6.85 8.96
CA ALA A 262 -7.00 -6.51 9.57
C ALA A 262 -7.75 -7.75 10.08
N LEU A 263 -7.71 -8.87 9.34
CA LEU A 263 -8.25 -10.16 9.79
C LEU A 263 -7.54 -10.62 11.06
N PHE A 264 -6.21 -10.68 11.02
CA PHE A 264 -5.42 -11.17 12.15
C PHE A 264 -5.62 -10.36 13.44
N ARG A 265 -5.83 -9.04 13.32
CA ARG A 265 -6.12 -8.13 14.44
C ARG A 265 -7.58 -8.14 14.88
N GLY A 266 -8.47 -8.84 14.17
CA GLY A 266 -9.92 -8.82 14.41
C GLY A 266 -10.60 -7.51 14.01
N GLU A 267 -9.92 -6.61 13.28
CA GLU A 267 -10.51 -5.39 12.72
C GLU A 267 -11.46 -5.70 11.55
N LEU A 268 -11.19 -6.80 10.83
CA LEU A 268 -12.07 -7.40 9.84
C LEU A 268 -12.57 -8.74 10.38
N ASN A 269 -13.83 -8.81 10.83
CA ASN A 269 -14.44 -10.05 11.33
C ASN A 269 -15.44 -10.59 10.32
N LEU A 270 -15.09 -11.65 9.60
CA LEU A 270 -15.95 -12.22 8.56
C LEU A 270 -17.05 -13.14 9.15
N GLY A 271 -16.90 -13.60 10.39
CA GLY A 271 -17.80 -14.56 11.01
C GLY A 271 -17.82 -15.86 10.20
N LEU A 272 -16.64 -16.35 9.82
CA LEU A 272 -16.50 -17.59 9.08
C LEU A 272 -16.66 -18.80 10.00
N PHE A 273 -16.26 -18.69 11.26
CA PHE A 273 -16.27 -19.81 12.21
C PHE A 273 -17.51 -19.75 13.12
N THR A 274 -18.04 -20.92 13.48
CA THR A 274 -19.11 -21.01 14.48
C THR A 274 -18.56 -20.86 15.90
N THR A 275 -19.42 -20.61 16.87
CA THR A 275 -19.02 -20.50 18.28
C THR A 275 -18.31 -21.76 18.76
N GLU A 276 -18.82 -22.95 18.41
CA GLU A 276 -18.20 -24.24 18.79
C GLU A 276 -16.81 -24.41 18.16
N GLU A 277 -16.63 -23.95 16.93
CA GLU A 277 -15.34 -23.99 16.24
C GLU A 277 -14.33 -23.03 16.85
N LEU A 278 -14.79 -21.85 17.30
CA LEU A 278 -13.99 -20.88 18.02
C LEU A 278 -13.60 -21.41 19.41
N GLU A 279 -14.52 -22.01 20.16
CA GLU A 279 -14.22 -22.62 21.47
C GLU A 279 -13.15 -23.73 21.36
N ALA A 280 -13.25 -24.60 20.35
CA ALA A 280 -12.26 -25.62 20.10
C ALA A 280 -10.87 -25.02 19.74
N GLY A 281 -10.86 -23.98 18.90
CA GLY A 281 -9.66 -23.20 18.60
C GLY A 281 -9.05 -22.53 19.85
N ALA A 282 -9.88 -21.97 20.71
CA ALA A 282 -9.50 -21.32 21.96
C ALA A 282 -8.86 -22.31 22.94
N LYS A 283 -9.41 -23.53 23.06
CA LYS A 283 -8.81 -24.60 23.86
C LYS A 283 -7.40 -24.94 23.39
N ILE A 284 -7.16 -24.98 22.08
CA ILE A 284 -5.82 -25.20 21.51
C ILE A 284 -4.91 -24.02 21.87
N PHE A 285 -5.36 -22.79 21.64
CA PHE A 285 -4.62 -21.57 21.93
C PHE A 285 -4.21 -21.50 23.41
N ASN A 286 -5.18 -21.63 24.31
CA ASN A 286 -4.97 -21.59 25.76
C ASN A 286 -4.05 -22.70 26.25
N ARG A 287 -4.19 -23.93 25.74
CA ARG A 287 -3.29 -25.03 26.08
C ARG A 287 -1.83 -24.74 25.71
N VAL A 288 -1.58 -24.18 24.52
CA VAL A 288 -0.23 -23.86 24.05
C VAL A 288 0.35 -22.66 24.83
N MET A 289 -0.48 -21.66 25.15
CA MET A 289 -0.06 -20.47 25.88
C MET A 289 0.11 -20.70 27.39
N ARG A 290 -0.71 -21.56 28.01
CA ARG A 290 -0.64 -21.92 29.45
C ARG A 290 0.49 -22.89 29.78
N GLY A 291 1.07 -23.61 28.81
CA GLY A 291 2.20 -24.52 29.03
C GLY A 291 3.51 -23.88 29.55
N GLN A 292 3.48 -22.62 29.97
CA GLN A 292 4.65 -21.83 30.35
C GLN A 292 4.52 -20.98 31.63
N THR A 293 3.45 -21.10 32.42
CA THR A 293 3.32 -20.28 33.65
C THR A 293 4.43 -20.52 34.70
N ASP A 294 5.31 -21.51 34.52
CA ASP A 294 6.33 -21.89 35.50
C ASP A 294 7.80 -21.48 35.17
N GLY A 295 8.07 -20.66 34.14
CA GLY A 295 9.46 -20.24 33.83
C GLY A 295 9.60 -18.92 33.07
N GLU A 296 10.71 -18.18 33.30
CA GLU A 296 11.06 -16.94 32.60
C GLU A 296 11.03 -17.14 31.07
N ALA A 297 10.09 -16.48 30.38
CA ALA A 297 9.99 -16.53 28.93
C ALA A 297 11.28 -15.99 28.28
N THR A 298 11.91 -16.84 27.47
CA THR A 298 13.06 -16.48 26.63
C THR A 298 12.60 -16.29 25.18
N ALA A 299 13.38 -15.55 24.38
CA ALA A 299 13.04 -15.35 22.96
C ALA A 299 12.93 -16.66 22.17
N ASP A 300 13.74 -17.66 22.53
CA ASP A 300 13.72 -18.98 21.89
C ASP A 300 12.44 -19.75 22.26
N SER A 301 11.96 -19.62 23.50
CA SER A 301 10.72 -20.28 23.91
C SER A 301 9.48 -19.65 23.25
N THR A 302 9.47 -18.35 23.02
CA THR A 302 8.38 -17.68 22.28
C THR A 302 8.28 -18.17 20.83
N LYS A 303 9.43 -18.37 20.16
CA LYS A 303 9.44 -18.88 18.79
C LYS A 303 8.92 -20.32 18.70
N GLU A 304 9.34 -21.17 19.63
CA GLU A 304 8.88 -22.56 19.72
C GLU A 304 7.37 -22.64 20.02
N GLN A 305 6.85 -21.75 20.86
CA GLN A 305 5.42 -21.62 21.14
C GLN A 305 4.62 -21.22 19.91
N THR A 306 5.04 -20.17 19.19
CA THR A 306 4.37 -19.73 17.96
C THR A 306 4.34 -20.85 16.93
N GLN A 307 5.44 -21.60 16.80
CA GLN A 307 5.52 -22.73 15.88
C GLN A 307 4.60 -23.90 16.31
N ASN A 308 4.54 -24.22 17.59
CA ASN A 308 3.64 -25.26 18.11
C ASN A 308 2.16 -24.87 17.94
N LEU A 309 1.82 -23.61 18.24
CA LEU A 309 0.47 -23.07 18.01
C LEU A 309 0.08 -23.17 16.54
N TYR A 310 0.97 -22.75 15.64
CA TYR A 310 0.76 -22.82 14.20
C TYR A 310 0.50 -24.26 13.74
N VAL A 311 1.30 -25.24 14.19
CA VAL A 311 1.11 -26.66 13.82
C VAL A 311 -0.22 -27.19 14.31
N GLN A 312 -0.60 -26.94 15.57
CA GLN A 312 -1.83 -27.48 16.13
C GLN A 312 -3.09 -26.85 15.52
N LEU A 313 -3.10 -25.54 15.30
CA LEU A 313 -4.23 -24.87 14.66
C LEU A 313 -4.36 -25.29 13.19
N ASN A 314 -3.26 -25.49 12.47
CA ASN A 314 -3.34 -26.01 11.10
C ASN A 314 -3.90 -27.42 11.04
N ALA A 315 -3.51 -28.31 11.96
CA ALA A 315 -4.08 -29.65 12.04
C ALA A 315 -5.57 -29.62 12.35
N TYR A 316 -5.99 -28.69 13.22
CA TYR A 316 -7.40 -28.47 13.53
C TYR A 316 -8.19 -27.99 12.30
N LEU A 317 -7.71 -26.96 11.59
CA LEU A 317 -8.35 -26.46 10.37
C LEU A 317 -8.44 -27.54 9.28
N ALA A 318 -7.38 -28.34 9.10
CA ALA A 318 -7.39 -29.44 8.14
C ALA A 318 -8.45 -30.51 8.46
N GLY A 319 -8.76 -30.73 9.74
CA GLY A 319 -9.85 -31.61 10.16
C GLY A 319 -11.24 -30.98 10.05
N LEU A 320 -11.32 -29.65 10.03
CA LEU A 320 -12.57 -28.90 10.03
C LEU A 320 -13.17 -28.74 8.63
N PHE A 321 -12.33 -28.51 7.61
CA PHE A 321 -12.79 -28.21 6.26
C PHE A 321 -13.11 -29.46 5.43
N THR A 322 -14.29 -30.03 5.70
CA THR A 322 -14.93 -30.98 4.77
C THR A 322 -15.52 -30.24 3.55
N PRO A 323 -15.85 -30.95 2.45
CA PRO A 323 -16.51 -30.34 1.31
C PRO A 323 -17.78 -29.55 1.69
N GLU A 324 -18.59 -30.09 2.60
CA GLU A 324 -19.81 -29.43 3.09
C GLU A 324 -19.49 -28.15 3.87
N ARG A 325 -18.40 -28.14 4.65
CA ARG A 325 -18.00 -26.94 5.39
C ARG A 325 -17.47 -25.86 4.45
N LEU A 326 -16.78 -26.24 3.38
CA LEU A 326 -16.36 -25.32 2.33
C LEU A 326 -17.54 -24.68 1.61
N GLU A 327 -18.61 -25.44 1.33
CA GLU A 327 -19.84 -24.87 0.77
C GLU A 327 -20.48 -23.84 1.70
N GLN A 328 -20.53 -24.12 3.01
CA GLN A 328 -21.02 -23.16 4.00
C GLN A 328 -20.16 -21.89 4.06
N LEU A 329 -18.84 -22.04 4.00
CA LEU A 329 -17.91 -20.91 3.98
C LEU A 329 -18.11 -20.04 2.74
N ARG A 330 -18.23 -20.66 1.55
CA ARG A 330 -18.52 -19.96 0.29
C ARG A 330 -19.84 -19.21 0.37
N ALA A 331 -20.89 -19.86 0.88
CA ALA A 331 -22.19 -19.22 1.08
C ALA A 331 -22.08 -18.02 2.03
N ARG A 332 -21.32 -18.15 3.12
CA ARG A 332 -21.08 -17.05 4.06
C ARG A 332 -20.35 -15.87 3.42
N LEU A 333 -19.26 -16.12 2.68
CA LEU A 333 -18.55 -15.08 1.94
C LEU A 333 -19.46 -14.38 0.93
N GLN A 334 -20.33 -15.13 0.25
CA GLN A 334 -21.31 -14.57 -0.68
C GLN A 334 -22.34 -13.69 0.05
N THR A 335 -22.88 -14.14 1.18
CA THR A 335 -23.77 -13.33 2.03
C THR A 335 -23.11 -12.04 2.48
N ILE A 336 -21.82 -12.08 2.88
CA ILE A 336 -21.06 -10.90 3.27
C ILE A 336 -20.99 -9.88 2.13
N LEU A 337 -20.76 -10.34 0.90
CA LEU A 337 -20.71 -9.49 -0.29
C LEU A 337 -22.08 -8.87 -0.62
N GLU A 338 -23.18 -9.57 -0.31
CA GLU A 338 -24.55 -9.10 -0.56
C GLU A 338 -25.05 -8.13 0.51
N GLU A 339 -24.73 -8.37 1.78
CA GLU A 339 -25.18 -7.56 2.93
C GLU A 339 -24.45 -6.21 3.03
N GLY A 340 -23.21 -6.11 2.52
CA GLY A 340 -22.45 -4.85 2.48
C GLY A 340 -22.11 -4.26 3.87
N GLY A 341 -22.19 -5.06 4.94
CA GLY A 341 -22.05 -4.63 6.34
C GLY A 341 -20.62 -4.36 6.83
N TYR A 342 -19.62 -4.37 5.95
CA TYR A 342 -18.19 -4.26 6.28
C TYR A 342 -17.57 -3.00 5.67
N PRO A 343 -16.38 -2.55 6.15
CA PRO A 343 -15.70 -1.41 5.56
C PRO A 343 -15.50 -1.66 4.06
N GLY A 344 -16.15 -0.85 3.22
CA GLY A 344 -16.22 -1.07 1.77
C GLY A 344 -14.87 -1.18 1.07
N ARG A 345 -13.78 -0.71 1.71
CA ARG A 345 -12.41 -0.86 1.23
C ARG A 345 -11.93 -2.32 1.12
N TYR A 346 -12.51 -3.25 1.88
CA TYR A 346 -12.13 -4.67 1.86
C TYR A 346 -13.04 -5.54 0.98
N THR A 347 -14.06 -4.97 0.34
CA THR A 347 -15.00 -5.72 -0.49
C THR A 347 -14.30 -6.47 -1.64
N SER A 348 -13.32 -5.83 -2.29
CA SER A 348 -12.54 -6.47 -3.36
C SER A 348 -11.75 -7.66 -2.84
N TYR A 349 -11.14 -7.55 -1.66
CA TYR A 349 -10.43 -8.65 -1.01
C TYR A 349 -11.35 -9.83 -0.69
N VAL A 350 -12.52 -9.58 -0.07
CA VAL A 350 -13.49 -10.63 0.26
C VAL A 350 -13.99 -11.35 -1.00
N ARG A 351 -14.14 -10.62 -2.11
CA ARG A 351 -14.49 -11.21 -3.41
C ARG A 351 -13.39 -12.11 -3.95
N MET A 352 -12.15 -11.63 -3.98
CA MET A 352 -11.00 -12.44 -4.42
C MET A 352 -10.89 -13.72 -3.59
N MET A 353 -11.12 -13.61 -2.28
CA MET A 353 -11.18 -14.78 -1.41
C MET A 353 -12.35 -15.71 -1.73
N ALA A 354 -13.55 -15.17 -2.00
CA ALA A 354 -14.70 -15.98 -2.39
C ALA A 354 -14.45 -16.75 -3.69
N GLU A 355 -13.75 -16.14 -4.65
CA GLU A 355 -13.35 -16.75 -5.91
C GLU A 355 -12.26 -17.82 -5.71
N ALA A 356 -11.19 -17.51 -4.98
CA ALA A 356 -10.15 -18.48 -4.63
C ALA A 356 -10.74 -19.69 -3.88
N MET A 357 -11.74 -19.46 -3.03
CA MET A 357 -12.44 -20.52 -2.31
C MET A 357 -13.22 -21.46 -3.22
N THR A 358 -13.49 -21.12 -4.50
CA THR A 358 -14.19 -22.00 -5.45
C THR A 358 -13.32 -23.14 -6.00
N GLU A 359 -12.00 -23.05 -5.87
CA GLU A 359 -11.05 -24.06 -6.33
C GLU A 359 -11.22 -25.40 -5.58
N GLU A 360 -10.80 -26.50 -6.22
CA GLU A 360 -10.89 -27.86 -5.65
C GLU A 360 -10.04 -28.01 -4.39
N ASP A 361 -8.85 -27.39 -4.38
CA ASP A 361 -7.88 -27.45 -3.28
C ASP A 361 -7.90 -26.19 -2.38
N ALA A 362 -9.00 -25.42 -2.40
CA ALA A 362 -9.11 -24.14 -1.70
C ALA A 362 -8.77 -24.22 -0.19
N ALA A 363 -9.18 -25.27 0.51
CA ALA A 363 -8.87 -25.45 1.94
C ALA A 363 -7.37 -25.58 2.23
N GLU A 364 -6.60 -26.08 1.27
CA GLU A 364 -5.15 -26.21 1.38
C GLU A 364 -4.44 -24.92 0.94
N ASN A 365 -4.84 -24.37 -0.21
CA ASN A 365 -4.24 -23.15 -0.77
C ASN A 365 -4.48 -21.94 0.15
N GLU A 366 -5.70 -21.80 0.67
CA GLU A 366 -6.12 -20.65 1.48
C GLU A 366 -5.98 -20.88 2.99
N ARG A 367 -5.22 -21.90 3.39
CA ARG A 367 -4.98 -22.22 4.81
C ARG A 367 -4.40 -21.05 5.62
N PRO A 368 -3.45 -20.23 5.09
CA PRO A 368 -2.98 -19.04 5.80
C PRO A 368 -4.09 -18.02 6.10
N PHE A 369 -4.99 -17.79 5.15
CA PHE A 369 -6.16 -16.92 5.32
C PHE A 369 -7.09 -17.45 6.42
N LEU A 370 -7.43 -18.74 6.37
CA LEU A 370 -8.32 -19.39 7.33
C LEU A 370 -7.75 -19.33 8.75
N LEU A 371 -6.45 -19.51 8.90
CA LEU A 371 -5.75 -19.39 10.18
C LEU A 371 -5.76 -17.96 10.73
N LYS A 372 -5.48 -16.96 9.89
CA LYS A 372 -5.53 -15.54 10.30
C LYS A 372 -6.94 -15.15 10.73
N THR A 373 -7.94 -15.60 9.97
CA THR A 373 -9.35 -15.34 10.28
C THR A 373 -9.74 -15.98 11.61
N LEU A 374 -9.37 -17.25 11.85
CA LEU A 374 -9.63 -17.93 13.12
C LEU A 374 -9.02 -17.15 14.31
N LEU A 375 -7.74 -16.79 14.21
CA LEU A 375 -7.04 -16.05 15.26
C LEU A 375 -7.61 -14.66 15.51
N GLY A 376 -8.10 -14.00 14.47
CA GLY A 376 -8.81 -12.71 14.56
C GLY A 376 -10.15 -12.84 15.25
N GLU A 377 -10.97 -13.78 14.81
CA GLU A 377 -12.31 -14.00 15.38
C GLU A 377 -12.23 -14.41 16.86
N LEU A 378 -11.26 -15.25 17.24
CA LEU A 378 -10.98 -15.60 18.64
C LEU A 378 -10.73 -14.39 19.55
N GLN A 379 -10.15 -13.30 19.02
CA GLN A 379 -9.89 -12.08 19.80
C GLN A 379 -11.15 -11.23 20.01
N THR A 380 -12.14 -11.39 19.12
CA THR A 380 -13.35 -10.54 19.10
C THR A 380 -14.58 -11.22 19.70
N THR A 381 -14.59 -12.55 19.75
CA THR A 381 -15.71 -13.33 20.28
C THR A 381 -15.49 -13.59 21.77
N PRO A 382 -16.41 -13.17 22.66
CA PRO A 382 -16.36 -13.56 24.06
C PRO A 382 -16.59 -15.06 24.16
N ILE A 383 -15.54 -15.79 24.54
CA ILE A 383 -15.61 -17.23 24.84
C ILE A 383 -15.85 -17.34 26.34
N ASP A 384 -16.99 -17.91 26.74
CA ASP A 384 -17.27 -18.16 28.15
C ASP A 384 -16.24 -19.16 28.69
N GLU A 385 -15.37 -18.73 29.60
CA GLU A 385 -14.42 -19.59 30.33
C GLU A 385 -15.11 -20.44 31.41
N ALA A 386 -16.36 -20.86 31.17
CA ALA A 386 -17.09 -21.77 32.04
C ALA A 386 -16.76 -23.20 31.60
N ASP A 387 -15.79 -23.85 32.26
CA ASP A 387 -15.74 -25.31 32.50
C ASP A 387 -14.38 -25.81 33.05
N ASP A 388 -13.42 -24.93 33.40
CA ASP A 388 -12.18 -25.37 34.07
C ASP A 388 -12.30 -25.51 35.61
N GLU A 389 -13.48 -25.31 36.21
CA GLU A 389 -13.70 -25.49 37.67
C GLU A 389 -14.40 -26.81 38.08
N GLU A 390 -14.80 -27.69 37.15
CA GLU A 390 -15.33 -29.02 37.50
C GLU A 390 -14.21 -30.09 37.49
N GLY A 391 -13.24 -29.95 38.39
CA GLY A 391 -12.13 -30.89 38.52
C GLY A 391 -11.46 -30.99 39.89
N GLU A 392 -11.92 -30.26 40.90
CA GLU A 392 -11.49 -30.42 42.29
C GLU A 392 -12.68 -30.83 43.18
N GLU A 393 -13.31 -31.97 42.88
CA GLU A 393 -14.04 -32.73 43.90
C GLU A 393 -13.38 -34.10 44.10
N GLU A 394 -13.10 -34.41 45.37
CA GLU A 394 -12.86 -35.73 45.96
C GLU A 394 -11.50 -36.42 45.73
N GLN A 395 -10.54 -36.13 46.63
CA GLN A 395 -9.92 -37.14 47.50
C GLN A 395 -9.10 -36.56 48.67
#